data_AF-C7GF66-F1
#
_entry.id   AF-C7GF66-F1
#
_cell.length_a   1.000
_cell.length_b   1.000
_cell.length_c   1.000
_cell.angle_alpha   90.00
_cell.angle_beta   90.00
_cell.angle_gamma   90.00
#
_symmetry.space_group_name_H-M   'P 1'
#
loop_
_entity.id
_entity.type
_entity.pdbx_description
1 polymer ?
#
loop_
_entity_poly.entity_id
_entity_poly.type
_entity_poly.pdbx_seq_one_letter_code
_entity_poly.pdbx_strand_id
1 'polypeptide(L)'
;MGFLKQGFSGALAAVMVLTSGGLCVGQSVTIHAETKAKTYEDYKKVLNYTAEYQGYEAYKEGLENVKRPETSYEINGADYVTCEGMEPEVLTDYEGMEGTSVYTEESGMLTYEVDIAEEGMYEFGISYYPVAGNGSSIQRSFFVDGELSYRELSLIEFSRVWVNTSDIWDEDNQGNDLKPTQMEAPEWLFSRFYDQDGYVTEPLSIFLTKGKHEITVVSRREPMILHSIYLQNEESLFDYKTVYEQQKKDGVSDTSGQSIEIQAEYATKKSSRMLYPVQDQSSPAITPYSAKELKNNSIGGNSWRLTGQWIEWEFDADADGFYNITLHSKQNFVKGIYVSRKIMIDGEVPFEELNHYGFTYDSTWKMTTLSDASGEPYRFYLNKGHHTLRMQVVLGDFAGVISDVQSIVTELNSEYRKIIRITGVSPDEYRDYQIEKRLPELEGELKVIRDELDEVLNTLDTLGVAGSEETVIITMRDQLNEILRDTEKITKMVKAFKTNVSALGTWITNAQQQPLQLDAIYITSPDQKVTEENGSVAAGVVHEFKKLFYSFIVDYNAIGNVAEEGEDSRTITVWIGSGRDQANVIKALIDETFTPETNINVNVQLVDNEYITAG
;
A
#
# COMPACT_ATOMS: atom_id res chain seq x y z
N MET A 1 71.18 23.30 37.37
CA MET A 1 71.76 22.61 36.21
C MET A 1 70.79 21.52 35.76
N GLY A 2 70.08 21.75 34.64
CA GLY A 2 69.45 20.80 33.68
C GLY A 2 68.49 19.72 34.20
N PHE A 3 67.38 19.38 33.56
CA PHE A 3 66.81 19.69 32.25
C PHE A 3 65.29 19.43 32.29
N LEU A 4 64.52 20.14 31.44
CA LEU A 4 63.10 19.89 31.14
C LEU A 4 62.86 18.55 30.42
N LYS A 5 61.69 17.93 30.61
CA LYS A 5 60.62 17.81 29.57
C LYS A 5 59.34 17.14 30.08
N GLN A 6 58.22 17.63 29.53
CA GLN A 6 56.82 17.28 29.76
C GLN A 6 56.42 15.89 29.22
N GLY A 7 55.29 15.37 29.72
CA GLY A 7 54.48 14.34 29.06
C GLY A 7 53.26 13.92 29.90
N PHE A 8 52.06 14.32 29.47
CA PHE A 8 50.74 13.91 29.96
C PHE A 8 50.46 12.41 29.72
N SER A 9 49.78 11.73 30.66
CA SER A 9 48.72 10.75 30.35
C SER A 9 48.03 10.29 31.65
N GLY A 10 46.70 10.42 31.70
CA GLY A 10 45.86 9.95 32.80
C GLY A 10 45.60 8.44 32.70
N ALA A 11 45.63 7.77 33.85
CA ALA A 11 45.31 6.35 33.96
C ALA A 11 43.96 6.17 34.66
N LEU A 12 43.04 5.52 33.95
CA LEU A 12 41.79 4.93 34.44
C LEU A 12 42.11 3.91 35.54
N ALA A 13 41.49 4.06 36.72
CA ALA A 13 41.53 3.06 37.78
C ALA A 13 40.24 2.23 37.75
N ALA A 14 40.38 0.95 37.42
CA ALA A 14 39.37 -0.07 37.61
C ALA A 14 39.19 -0.37 39.10
N VAL A 15 37.94 -0.44 39.56
CA VAL A 15 37.61 -1.07 40.84
C VAL A 15 36.61 -2.19 40.57
N MET A 16 37.07 -3.40 40.81
CA MET A 16 36.33 -4.64 40.81
C MET A 16 35.90 -4.91 42.26
N VAL A 17 34.60 -5.11 42.52
CA VAL A 17 34.12 -5.70 43.78
C VAL A 17 33.20 -6.87 43.44
N LEU A 18 33.50 -7.99 44.11
CA LEU A 18 32.92 -9.31 43.98
C LEU A 18 31.51 -9.44 44.59
N THR A 19 30.65 -10.06 43.78
CA THR A 19 29.53 -10.98 44.01
C THR A 19 29.14 -11.40 45.44
N SER A 20 27.81 -11.39 45.71
CA SER A 20 27.09 -12.57 46.23
C SER A 20 25.57 -12.45 46.03
N GLY A 21 24.96 -13.50 45.44
CA GLY A 21 23.55 -13.86 45.67
C GLY A 21 22.57 -13.83 44.49
N GLY A 22 22.26 -15.02 43.96
CA GLY A 22 20.88 -15.44 43.61
C GLY A 22 20.30 -15.05 42.24
N LEU A 23 20.05 -16.07 41.41
CA LEU A 23 19.30 -16.00 40.15
C LEU A 23 17.85 -15.50 40.34
N CYS A 24 17.46 -14.54 39.50
CA CYS A 24 16.19 -14.47 38.78
C CYS A 24 16.39 -13.44 37.65
N VAL A 25 16.61 -13.92 36.42
CA VAL A 25 16.71 -13.06 35.24
C VAL A 25 15.29 -12.67 34.82
N GLY A 26 14.79 -11.59 35.40
CA GLY A 26 13.83 -10.72 34.74
C GLY A 26 14.61 -9.56 34.15
N GLN A 27 14.49 -9.31 32.86
CA GLN A 27 15.00 -8.07 32.26
C GLN A 27 14.18 -6.92 32.85
N SER A 28 14.70 -6.31 33.91
CA SER A 28 14.25 -5.02 34.40
C SER A 28 14.76 -3.95 33.44
N VAL A 29 13.96 -3.65 32.41
CA VAL A 29 14.08 -2.41 31.64
C VAL A 29 13.81 -1.27 32.63
N THR A 30 14.89 -0.66 33.11
CA THR A 30 14.81 0.55 33.93
C THR A 30 15.07 1.72 33.00
N ILE A 31 14.02 2.26 32.38
CA ILE A 31 14.12 3.52 31.62
C ILE A 31 13.69 4.65 32.54
N HIS A 32 14.69 5.25 33.19
CA HIS A 32 14.65 6.67 33.52
C HIS A 32 15.97 7.25 33.02
N ALA A 33 16.06 7.40 31.70
CA ALA A 33 17.00 8.35 31.12
C ALA A 33 16.38 9.74 31.27
N GLU A 34 17.13 10.68 31.86
CA GLU A 34 16.82 12.10 31.70
C GLU A 34 16.79 12.40 30.20
N THR A 35 15.59 12.51 29.61
CA THR A 35 15.41 12.85 28.21
C THR A 35 15.91 14.28 28.04
N LYS A 36 17.12 14.43 27.47
CA LYS A 36 17.49 15.72 26.90
C LYS A 36 16.47 16.04 25.82
N ALA A 37 15.84 17.21 25.90
CA ALA A 37 14.99 17.73 24.83
C ALA A 37 15.75 17.61 23.50
N LYS A 38 15.21 16.79 22.59
CA LYS A 38 15.77 16.57 21.25
C LYS A 38 15.29 17.69 20.34
N THR A 39 16.20 18.19 19.51
CA THR A 39 15.86 19.22 18.51
C THR A 39 15.28 18.58 17.25
N TYR A 40 14.64 19.36 16.39
CA TYR A 40 14.16 18.90 15.07
C TYR A 40 15.27 18.21 14.25
N GLU A 41 16.51 18.74 14.30
CA GLU A 41 17.65 18.16 13.61
C GLU A 41 18.11 16.83 14.21
N ASP A 42 17.86 16.57 15.50
CA ASP A 42 18.17 15.29 16.11
C ASP A 42 17.19 14.20 15.66
N TYR A 43 15.89 14.52 15.55
CA TYR A 43 14.91 13.61 14.97
C TYR A 43 15.21 13.30 13.50
N LYS A 44 15.57 14.32 12.69
CA LYS A 44 15.98 14.09 11.30
C LYS A 44 17.18 13.17 11.16
N LYS A 45 18.15 13.25 12.08
CA LYS A 45 19.28 12.29 12.10
C LYS A 45 18.78 10.87 12.34
N VAL A 46 17.87 10.66 13.31
CA VAL A 46 17.28 9.34 13.54
C VAL A 46 16.60 8.80 12.28
N LEU A 47 15.83 9.65 11.59
CA LEU A 47 15.12 9.28 10.35
C LEU A 47 16.04 8.94 9.17
N ASN A 48 17.34 9.27 9.23
CA ASN A 48 18.31 8.84 8.22
C ASN A 48 18.87 7.43 8.46
N TYR A 49 18.62 6.83 9.63
CA TYR A 49 19.16 5.52 10.04
C TYR A 49 18.05 4.56 10.49
N THR A 50 16.85 4.68 9.93
CA THR A 50 15.67 3.88 10.33
C THR A 50 15.84 2.38 10.10
N ALA A 51 16.71 1.98 9.16
CA ALA A 51 17.03 0.58 8.89
C ALA A 51 17.70 -0.15 10.08
N GLU A 52 18.25 0.59 11.06
CA GLU A 52 18.85 0.03 12.28
C GLU A 52 17.82 -0.23 13.39
N TYR A 53 16.58 0.24 13.23
CA TYR A 53 15.52 0.05 14.21
C TYR A 53 14.77 -1.25 13.96
N GLN A 54 14.36 -1.89 15.05
CA GLN A 54 13.49 -3.06 15.00
C GLN A 54 12.14 -2.70 14.34
N GLY A 55 11.54 -3.68 13.66
CA GLY A 55 10.18 -3.55 13.15
C GLY A 55 9.14 -3.75 14.24
N TYR A 56 7.89 -3.41 13.94
CA TYR A 56 6.76 -3.49 14.86
C TYR A 56 6.48 -4.90 15.38
N GLU A 57 6.61 -5.95 14.55
CA GLU A 57 6.42 -7.34 15.01
C GLU A 57 7.42 -7.69 16.12
N ALA A 58 8.70 -7.36 15.92
CA ALA A 58 9.74 -7.56 16.93
C ALA A 58 9.50 -6.68 18.18
N TYR A 59 8.93 -5.48 18.02
CA TYR A 59 8.55 -4.63 19.15
C TYR A 59 7.43 -5.24 20.00
N LYS A 60 6.46 -5.93 19.38
CA LYS A 60 5.37 -6.62 20.07
C LYS A 60 5.80 -7.87 20.81
N GLU A 61 6.93 -8.49 20.43
CA GLU A 61 7.42 -9.70 21.09
C GLU A 61 7.58 -9.48 22.61
N GLY A 62 6.84 -10.25 23.40
CA GLY A 62 6.80 -10.13 24.86
C GLY A 62 5.77 -9.14 25.40
N LEU A 63 5.04 -8.41 24.55
CA LEU A 63 3.94 -7.51 24.92
C LEU A 63 2.56 -8.11 24.64
N GLU A 64 2.46 -9.38 24.21
CA GLU A 64 1.21 -10.00 23.75
C GLU A 64 0.16 -10.14 24.85
N ASN A 65 0.59 -10.18 26.12
CA ASN A 65 -0.27 -10.29 27.28
C ASN A 65 -0.57 -8.93 27.95
N VAL A 66 -0.05 -7.84 27.38
CA VAL A 66 -0.33 -6.50 27.88
C VAL A 66 -1.78 -6.15 27.59
N LYS A 67 -2.44 -5.49 28.56
CA LYS A 67 -3.82 -5.07 28.40
C LYS A 67 -3.95 -4.07 27.24
N ARG A 68 -5.02 -4.20 26.45
CA ARG A 68 -5.51 -3.16 25.53
C ARG A 68 -6.70 -2.45 26.20
N PRO A 69 -6.50 -1.25 26.78
CA PRO A 69 -7.56 -0.56 27.52
C PRO A 69 -8.65 -0.02 26.61
N GLU A 70 -9.88 0.04 27.11
CA GLU A 70 -11.01 0.74 26.47
C GLU A 70 -10.91 2.27 26.62
N THR A 71 -10.10 2.74 27.59
CA THR A 71 -9.85 4.17 27.81
C THR A 71 -9.22 4.79 26.57
N SER A 72 -9.82 5.84 26.02
CA SER A 72 -9.25 6.62 24.93
C SER A 72 -8.63 7.93 25.43
N TYR A 73 -7.59 8.39 24.75
CA TYR A 73 -7.03 9.72 24.95
C TYR A 73 -7.08 10.48 23.63
N GLU A 74 -7.67 11.67 23.67
CA GLU A 74 -7.70 12.63 22.56
C GLU A 74 -6.79 13.80 22.93
N ILE A 75 -5.84 14.10 22.06
CA ILE A 75 -4.87 15.17 22.20
C ILE A 75 -5.19 16.19 21.11
N ASN A 76 -5.68 17.37 21.49
CA ASN A 76 -6.01 18.42 20.53
C ASN A 76 -4.72 18.91 19.83
N GLY A 77 -4.78 19.08 18.51
CA GLY A 77 -3.66 19.50 17.67
C GLY A 77 -3.12 20.88 18.03
N ALA A 78 -3.95 21.78 18.57
CA ALA A 78 -3.50 23.10 19.00
C ALA A 78 -2.79 23.11 20.37
N ASP A 79 -2.85 22.02 21.15
CA ASP A 79 -2.30 21.92 22.51
C ASP A 79 -0.82 21.44 22.55
N TYR A 80 -0.06 21.70 21.49
CA TYR A 80 1.37 21.37 21.45
C TYR A 80 2.15 22.18 22.52
N VAL A 81 3.13 21.54 23.15
CA VAL A 81 4.00 22.16 24.17
C VAL A 81 5.32 22.68 23.60
N THR A 82 5.76 22.13 22.46
CA THR A 82 6.98 22.55 21.76
C THR A 82 6.76 22.54 20.25
N CYS A 83 7.33 23.52 19.56
CA CYS A 83 7.36 23.61 18.10
C CYS A 83 8.76 24.02 17.64
N GLU A 84 9.32 23.33 16.65
CA GLU A 84 10.58 23.70 16.01
C GLU A 84 10.51 23.49 14.49
N GLY A 85 11.16 24.35 13.71
CA GLY A 85 11.29 24.19 12.27
C GLY A 85 10.02 24.48 11.45
N MET A 86 8.97 25.04 12.05
CA MET A 86 7.77 25.57 11.39
C MET A 86 7.13 26.71 12.20
N GLU A 87 6.21 27.45 11.61
CA GLU A 87 5.33 28.40 12.29
C GLU A 87 3.86 27.90 12.25
N PRO A 88 3.36 27.24 13.32
CA PRO A 88 2.03 26.66 13.32
C PRO A 88 0.95 27.74 13.37
N GLU A 89 -0.08 27.60 12.53
CA GLU A 89 -1.28 28.43 12.57
C GLU A 89 -2.40 27.68 13.26
N VAL A 90 -2.96 28.24 14.33
CA VAL A 90 -4.13 27.68 15.02
C VAL A 90 -5.40 28.19 14.34
N LEU A 91 -6.25 27.24 13.96
CA LEU A 91 -7.51 27.46 13.26
C LEU A 91 -8.67 27.07 14.18
N THR A 92 -9.80 27.78 14.09
CA THR A 92 -11.00 27.51 14.88
C THR A 92 -12.15 27.17 13.95
N ASP A 93 -12.87 26.09 14.25
CA ASP A 93 -14.05 25.62 13.51
C ASP A 93 -13.80 25.47 11.99
N TYR A 94 -12.57 25.08 11.61
CA TYR A 94 -12.11 25.05 10.22
C TYR A 94 -12.89 24.01 9.40
N GLU A 95 -13.41 24.42 8.23
CA GLU A 95 -14.22 23.57 7.34
C GLU A 95 -15.33 22.80 8.08
N GLY A 96 -15.95 23.46 9.08
CA GLY A 96 -17.10 22.93 9.82
C GLY A 96 -16.79 21.93 10.93
N MET A 97 -15.52 21.60 11.20
CA MET A 97 -15.14 20.76 12.34
C MET A 97 -14.98 21.61 13.60
N GLU A 98 -15.84 21.39 14.59
CA GLU A 98 -15.83 22.14 15.86
C GLU A 98 -14.48 22.01 16.59
N GLY A 99 -14.08 23.11 17.24
CA GLY A 99 -12.89 23.16 18.10
C GLY A 99 -11.68 23.79 17.42
N THR A 100 -10.50 23.48 17.94
CA THR A 100 -9.23 24.02 17.44
C THR A 100 -8.42 22.97 16.72
N SER A 101 -7.76 23.40 15.65
CA SER A 101 -6.84 22.59 14.83
C SER A 101 -5.56 23.38 14.58
N VAL A 102 -4.49 22.70 14.20
CA VAL A 102 -3.22 23.33 13.86
C VAL A 102 -2.81 23.02 12.43
N TYR A 103 -2.47 24.05 11.65
CA TYR A 103 -1.81 23.88 10.38
C TYR A 103 -0.33 23.53 10.61
N THR A 104 0.11 22.43 9.99
CA THR A 104 1.50 21.99 9.99
C THR A 104 2.08 22.07 8.59
N GLU A 105 3.29 22.60 8.48
CA GLU A 105 4.03 22.70 7.21
C GLU A 105 4.59 21.33 6.76
N GLU A 106 5.21 21.29 5.59
CA GLU A 106 5.89 20.10 5.06
C GLU A 106 7.17 19.71 5.84
N SER A 107 7.66 20.60 6.70
CA SER A 107 8.82 20.40 7.57
C SER A 107 8.56 20.96 8.98
N GLY A 108 9.44 20.66 9.94
CA GLY A 108 9.28 21.00 11.35
C GLY A 108 8.70 19.88 12.21
N MET A 109 8.47 20.17 13.49
CA MET A 109 7.87 19.24 14.45
C MET A 109 6.98 19.94 15.48
N LEU A 110 6.01 19.19 16.00
CA LEU A 110 5.20 19.54 17.17
C LEU A 110 5.32 18.42 18.22
N THR A 111 5.46 18.79 19.49
CA THR A 111 5.46 17.85 20.63
C THR A 111 4.26 18.11 21.52
N TYR A 112 3.62 17.04 21.96
CA TYR A 112 2.44 17.04 22.81
C TYR A 112 2.71 16.26 24.10
N GLU A 113 2.03 16.63 25.19
CA GLU A 113 2.02 15.86 26.44
C GLU A 113 0.68 15.13 26.60
N VAL A 114 0.70 13.90 27.08
CA VAL A 114 -0.49 13.13 27.47
C VAL A 114 -0.26 12.45 28.81
N ASP A 115 -1.28 12.44 29.69
CA ASP A 115 -1.22 11.76 30.99
C ASP A 115 -2.05 10.47 30.94
N ILE A 116 -1.35 9.34 30.86
CA ILE A 116 -1.92 8.01 30.71
C ILE A 116 -2.35 7.49 32.09
N ALA A 117 -3.66 7.31 32.27
CA ALA A 117 -4.25 6.88 33.53
C ALA A 117 -4.12 5.36 33.78
N GLU A 118 -4.17 4.59 32.70
CA GLU A 118 -4.11 3.13 32.67
C GLU A 118 -2.96 2.68 31.78
N GLU A 119 -2.09 1.81 32.30
CA GLU A 119 -1.00 1.23 31.50
C GLU A 119 -1.57 0.22 30.50
N GLY A 120 -1.05 0.22 29.27
CA GLY A 120 -1.47 -0.73 28.24
C GLY A 120 -0.94 -0.43 26.86
N MET A 121 -1.37 -1.26 25.91
CA MET A 121 -1.17 -1.05 24.47
C MET A 121 -2.29 -0.15 23.94
N TYR A 122 -1.90 0.85 23.15
CA TYR A 122 -2.78 1.84 22.55
C TYR A 122 -2.51 1.98 21.06
N GLU A 123 -3.55 1.87 20.24
CA GLU A 123 -3.44 2.17 18.82
C GLU A 123 -3.44 3.67 18.57
N PHE A 124 -2.66 4.10 17.56
CA PHE A 124 -2.64 5.48 17.12
C PHE A 124 -3.74 5.75 16.09
N GLY A 125 -4.39 6.91 16.24
CA GLY A 125 -5.25 7.52 15.23
C GLY A 125 -5.01 9.01 15.12
N ILE A 126 -5.44 9.61 14.00
CA ILE A 126 -5.38 11.04 13.80
C ILE A 126 -6.60 11.53 13.02
N SER A 127 -7.15 12.66 13.44
CA SER A 127 -8.10 13.41 12.63
C SER A 127 -7.39 14.59 11.97
N TYR A 128 -7.51 14.69 10.65
CA TYR A 128 -6.76 15.65 9.85
C TYR A 128 -7.53 16.12 8.63
N TYR A 129 -7.10 17.24 8.08
CA TYR A 129 -7.60 17.81 6.83
C TYR A 129 -6.42 18.02 5.87
N PRO A 130 -6.44 17.40 4.67
CA PRO A 130 -5.42 17.65 3.66
C PRO A 130 -5.59 19.06 3.08
N VAL A 131 -4.53 19.86 3.09
CA VAL A 131 -4.52 21.23 2.54
C VAL A 131 -3.73 21.29 1.25
N ALA A 132 -3.92 22.34 0.44
CA ALA A 132 -3.26 22.51 -0.85
C ALA A 132 -1.73 22.28 -0.78
N GLY A 133 -1.20 21.57 -1.78
CA GLY A 133 0.18 21.10 -1.84
C GLY A 133 0.54 20.64 -3.25
N ASN A 134 1.43 19.66 -3.42
CA ASN A 134 1.86 19.19 -4.75
C ASN A 134 1.10 17.96 -5.28
N GLY A 135 0.16 17.41 -4.51
CA GLY A 135 -0.63 16.24 -4.91
C GLY A 135 -0.16 14.90 -4.33
N SER A 136 0.99 14.86 -3.65
CA SER A 136 1.55 13.64 -3.05
C SER A 136 0.83 13.24 -1.75
N SER A 137 1.00 12.00 -1.28
CA SER A 137 0.53 11.61 0.06
C SER A 137 1.26 12.40 1.15
N ILE A 138 0.53 12.76 2.20
CA ILE A 138 1.09 13.46 3.36
C ILE A 138 1.91 12.44 4.18
N GLN A 139 3.08 12.85 4.67
CA GLN A 139 3.96 11.97 5.44
C GLN A 139 4.35 12.61 6.77
N ARG A 140 4.22 11.85 7.87
CA ARG A 140 4.68 12.23 9.20
C ARG A 140 5.51 11.11 9.82
N SER A 141 6.36 11.45 10.77
CA SER A 141 6.98 10.48 11.69
C SER A 141 6.51 10.75 13.10
N PHE A 142 6.45 9.69 13.91
CA PHE A 142 6.00 9.75 15.29
C PHE A 142 7.07 9.20 16.21
N PHE A 143 7.31 9.93 17.31
CA PHE A 143 8.24 9.54 18.37
C PHE A 143 7.50 9.60 19.69
N VAL A 144 7.79 8.65 20.57
CA VAL A 144 7.25 8.59 21.93
C VAL A 144 8.39 8.72 22.92
N ASP A 145 8.26 9.63 23.87
CA ASP A 145 9.29 9.97 24.86
C ASP A 145 10.67 10.27 24.23
N GLY A 146 10.63 10.88 23.05
CA GLY A 146 11.81 11.25 22.25
C GLY A 146 12.42 10.09 21.47
N GLU A 147 11.90 8.87 21.52
CA GLU A 147 12.44 7.69 20.83
C GLU A 147 11.54 7.24 19.67
N LEU A 148 12.18 6.66 18.65
CA LEU A 148 11.46 5.96 17.58
C LEU A 148 11.26 4.52 18.06
N SER A 149 10.06 4.19 18.53
CA SER A 149 9.78 2.92 19.20
C SER A 149 10.00 1.69 18.31
N TYR A 150 9.63 1.82 17.04
CA TYR A 150 9.85 0.85 15.97
C TYR A 150 9.84 1.55 14.61
N ARG A 151 10.41 0.88 13.62
CA ARG A 151 10.75 1.46 12.31
C ARG A 151 9.55 2.04 11.57
N GLU A 152 8.38 1.43 11.68
CA GLU A 152 7.18 1.81 10.92
C GLU A 152 6.67 3.21 11.33
N LEU A 153 6.87 3.65 12.59
CA LEU A 153 6.53 5.03 13.01
C LEU A 153 7.44 6.10 12.37
N SER A 154 8.51 5.71 11.69
CA SER A 154 9.38 6.67 10.98
C SER A 154 8.72 7.24 9.72
N LEU A 155 7.64 6.60 9.26
CA LEU A 155 6.92 7.02 8.08
C LEU A 155 5.48 6.49 8.11
N ILE A 156 4.55 7.36 8.49
CA ILE A 156 3.12 7.14 8.36
C ILE A 156 2.61 8.00 7.21
N GLU A 157 1.90 7.38 6.26
CA GLU A 157 1.28 8.07 5.15
C GLU A 157 -0.20 8.35 5.40
N PHE A 158 -0.63 9.55 5.06
CA PHE A 158 -2.02 9.99 5.13
C PHE A 158 -2.50 10.36 3.73
N SER A 159 -3.63 9.77 3.33
CA SER A 159 -4.20 9.97 2.01
C SER A 159 -4.79 11.37 1.84
N ARG A 160 -4.89 11.81 0.58
CA ARG A 160 -5.71 12.95 0.18
C ARG A 160 -6.97 12.45 -0.50
N VAL A 161 -7.96 13.32 -0.67
CA VAL A 161 -9.20 12.99 -1.37
C VAL A 161 -9.23 13.64 -2.75
N TRP A 162 -9.50 12.81 -3.76
CA TRP A 162 -9.55 13.17 -5.16
C TRP A 162 -10.88 12.79 -5.77
N VAL A 163 -11.38 13.65 -6.66
CA VAL A 163 -12.61 13.44 -7.42
C VAL A 163 -12.37 13.71 -8.90
N ASN A 164 -13.25 13.19 -9.76
CA ASN A 164 -13.25 13.60 -11.16
C ASN A 164 -13.81 15.04 -11.21
N THR A 165 -13.24 15.88 -12.07
CA THR A 165 -13.77 17.24 -12.30
C THR A 165 -15.14 17.25 -12.99
N SER A 166 -15.47 16.17 -13.70
CA SER A 166 -16.69 15.97 -14.46
C SER A 166 -17.00 14.47 -14.54
N ASP A 167 -18.29 14.11 -14.55
CA ASP A 167 -18.79 12.76 -14.86
C ASP A 167 -19.18 12.61 -16.34
N ILE A 168 -18.85 13.60 -17.15
CA ILE A 168 -18.95 13.54 -18.62
C ILE A 168 -17.52 13.58 -19.14
N TRP A 169 -17.14 12.55 -19.90
CA TRP A 169 -15.83 12.43 -20.50
C TRP A 169 -15.75 13.29 -21.76
N ASP A 170 -14.73 14.12 -21.86
CA ASP A 170 -14.38 14.75 -23.13
C ASP A 170 -13.99 13.64 -24.13
N GLU A 171 -14.27 13.85 -25.41
CA GLU A 171 -13.91 12.91 -26.47
C GLU A 171 -12.88 13.53 -27.42
N ASP A 172 -11.95 12.72 -27.93
CA ASP A 172 -11.09 13.13 -29.04
C ASP A 172 -11.86 13.15 -30.37
N ASN A 173 -11.23 13.68 -31.42
CA ASN A 173 -11.78 13.68 -32.77
C ASN A 173 -12.04 12.29 -33.40
N GLN A 174 -11.71 11.20 -32.70
CA GLN A 174 -12.02 9.82 -33.09
C GLN A 174 -13.17 9.21 -32.28
N GLY A 175 -13.72 9.94 -31.30
CA GLY A 175 -14.76 9.50 -30.37
C GLY A 175 -14.23 8.69 -29.19
N ASN A 176 -12.91 8.66 -28.97
CA ASN A 176 -12.34 8.05 -27.78
C ASN A 176 -12.52 8.98 -26.59
N ASP A 177 -12.90 8.43 -25.45
CA ASP A 177 -12.97 9.21 -24.22
C ASP A 177 -11.54 9.65 -23.85
N LEU A 178 -11.43 10.84 -23.28
CA LEU A 178 -10.19 11.34 -22.71
C LEU A 178 -10.12 10.98 -21.24
N LYS A 179 -8.90 10.92 -20.71
CA LYS A 179 -8.68 10.73 -19.29
C LYS A 179 -9.29 11.92 -18.52
N PRO A 180 -10.15 11.68 -17.52
CA PRO A 180 -10.77 12.78 -16.79
C PRO A 180 -9.76 13.50 -15.91
N THR A 181 -9.81 14.83 -15.92
CA THR A 181 -9.03 15.66 -15.02
C THR A 181 -9.45 15.38 -13.57
N GLN A 182 -8.45 15.16 -12.71
CA GLN A 182 -8.64 14.91 -11.28
C GLN A 182 -8.45 16.22 -10.52
N MET A 183 -9.31 16.49 -9.53
CA MET A 183 -9.14 17.60 -8.60
C MET A 183 -9.18 17.12 -7.15
N GLU A 184 -8.50 17.84 -6.27
CA GLU A 184 -8.60 17.59 -4.84
C GLU A 184 -9.98 18.04 -4.33
N ALA A 185 -10.59 17.22 -3.48
CA ALA A 185 -11.80 17.54 -2.75
C ALA A 185 -11.55 17.29 -1.26
N PRO A 186 -10.73 18.16 -0.62
CA PRO A 186 -10.29 17.89 0.73
C PRO A 186 -11.46 17.95 1.72
N GLU A 187 -11.45 17.02 2.66
CA GLU A 187 -12.44 16.86 3.71
C GLU A 187 -11.76 16.39 5.00
N TRP A 188 -12.49 16.45 6.11
CA TRP A 188 -12.01 15.90 7.38
C TRP A 188 -11.95 14.39 7.32
N LEU A 189 -10.78 13.84 7.63
CA LEU A 189 -10.49 12.42 7.60
C LEU A 189 -10.05 11.94 8.97
N PHE A 190 -10.39 10.70 9.29
CA PHE A 190 -9.78 9.96 10.39
C PHE A 190 -8.94 8.80 9.81
N SER A 191 -7.71 8.66 10.28
CA SER A 191 -6.84 7.55 9.90
C SER A 191 -6.17 6.96 11.12
N ARG A 192 -6.24 5.63 11.25
CA ARG A 192 -5.30 4.88 12.09
C ARG A 192 -3.93 4.80 11.44
N PHE A 193 -2.92 4.46 12.23
CA PHE A 193 -1.58 4.27 11.69
C PHE A 193 -1.45 2.85 11.18
N TYR A 194 -0.98 2.72 9.95
CA TYR A 194 -0.71 1.45 9.31
C TYR A 194 0.71 1.48 8.75
N ASP A 195 1.32 0.31 8.65
CA ASP A 195 2.56 0.14 7.91
C ASP A 195 2.32 0.50 6.44
N GLN A 196 3.13 1.42 5.90
CA GLN A 196 3.04 1.87 4.51
C GLN A 196 3.24 0.72 3.52
N ASP A 197 4.10 -0.23 3.87
CA ASP A 197 4.39 -1.38 3.00
C ASP A 197 3.31 -2.48 3.12
N GLY A 198 2.49 -2.43 4.18
CA GLY A 198 1.36 -3.32 4.42
C GLY A 198 1.70 -4.67 5.04
N TYR A 199 2.94 -4.86 5.52
CA TYR A 199 3.37 -6.10 6.16
C TYR A 199 2.73 -6.28 7.53
N VAL A 200 2.55 -5.18 8.25
CA VAL A 200 1.69 -5.15 9.45
C VAL A 200 0.27 -4.84 9.01
N THR A 201 -0.63 -5.80 9.18
CA THR A 201 -2.02 -5.70 8.73
C THR A 201 -2.96 -5.10 9.78
N GLU A 202 -2.56 -5.11 11.05
CA GLU A 202 -3.30 -4.46 12.15
C GLU A 202 -2.88 -2.99 12.33
N PRO A 203 -3.71 -2.16 12.99
CA PRO A 203 -3.30 -0.81 13.39
C PRO A 203 -2.04 -0.84 14.25
N LEU A 204 -1.11 0.07 13.98
CA LEU A 204 0.12 0.24 14.74
C LEU A 204 -0.21 0.75 16.15
N SER A 205 0.33 0.07 17.15
CA SER A 205 0.09 0.36 18.56
C SER A 205 1.37 0.61 19.34
N ILE A 206 1.24 1.21 20.52
CA ILE A 206 2.34 1.55 21.40
C ILE A 206 2.01 1.17 22.85
N PHE A 207 2.99 0.62 23.56
CA PHE A 207 2.93 0.43 25.00
C PHE A 207 3.18 1.75 25.71
N LEU A 208 2.24 2.17 26.56
CA LEU A 208 2.39 3.33 27.43
C LEU A 208 2.18 2.93 28.88
N THR A 209 3.10 3.38 29.73
CA THR A 209 2.98 3.21 31.18
C THR A 209 2.01 4.22 31.76
N LYS A 210 1.56 4.00 32.99
CA LYS A 210 0.80 5.02 33.70
C LYS A 210 1.67 6.26 33.99
N GLY A 211 1.23 7.43 33.53
CA GLY A 211 1.85 8.73 33.79
C GLY A 211 2.00 9.58 32.55
N LYS A 212 2.85 10.61 32.64
CA LYS A 212 3.11 11.54 31.55
C LYS A 212 3.99 10.91 30.48
N HIS A 213 3.55 11.05 29.23
CA HIS A 213 4.29 10.69 28.03
C HIS A 213 4.33 11.86 27.04
N GLU A 214 5.37 11.92 26.22
CA GLU A 214 5.50 12.89 25.13
C GLU A 214 5.29 12.21 23.78
N ILE A 215 4.47 12.81 22.92
CA ILE A 215 4.31 12.39 21.52
C ILE A 215 4.82 13.51 20.63
N THR A 216 5.84 13.22 19.82
CA THR A 216 6.40 14.17 18.86
C THR A 216 6.05 13.77 17.44
N VAL A 217 5.40 14.69 16.72
CA VAL A 217 5.03 14.56 15.30
C VAL A 217 6.00 15.37 14.47
N VAL A 218 6.69 14.71 13.54
CA VAL A 218 7.71 15.32 12.67
C VAL A 218 7.19 15.35 11.24
N SER A 219 7.10 16.54 10.64
CA SER A 219 6.71 16.71 9.25
C SER A 219 7.79 16.22 8.29
N ARG A 220 7.37 15.43 7.29
CA ARG A 220 8.26 14.86 6.27
C ARG A 220 7.91 15.28 4.84
N ARG A 221 6.62 15.31 4.49
CA ARG A 221 6.12 15.66 3.15
C ARG A 221 4.69 16.15 3.25
N GLU A 222 4.37 17.15 2.43
CA GLU A 222 3.10 17.89 2.36
C GLU A 222 2.66 18.54 3.68
N PRO A 223 2.01 19.72 3.60
CA PRO A 223 1.32 20.30 4.75
C PRO A 223 0.04 19.54 5.09
N MET A 224 -0.44 19.68 6.33
CA MET A 224 -1.75 19.17 6.77
C MET A 224 -2.27 19.99 7.94
N ILE A 225 -3.59 20.08 8.08
CA ILE A 225 -4.20 20.56 9.32
C ILE A 225 -4.47 19.34 10.21
N LEU A 226 -3.96 19.39 11.43
CA LEU A 226 -4.14 18.39 12.45
C LEU A 226 -5.21 18.86 13.44
N HIS A 227 -6.32 18.13 13.55
CA HIS A 227 -7.34 18.41 14.57
C HIS A 227 -7.01 17.71 15.88
N SER A 228 -6.82 16.38 15.86
CA SER A 228 -6.53 15.62 17.08
C SER A 228 -5.71 14.36 16.80
N ILE A 229 -4.87 13.99 17.78
CA ILE A 229 -4.20 12.68 17.86
C ILE A 229 -4.96 11.82 18.86
N TYR A 230 -5.21 10.57 18.51
CA TYR A 230 -5.95 9.61 19.32
C TYR A 230 -5.03 8.47 19.74
N LEU A 231 -5.14 8.09 21.00
CA LEU A 231 -4.65 6.82 21.55
C LEU A 231 -5.86 6.01 21.96
N GLN A 232 -6.32 5.13 21.08
CA GLN A 232 -7.59 4.43 21.23
C GLN A 232 -7.57 3.10 20.46
N ASN A 233 -7.80 2.00 21.17
CA ASN A 233 -7.93 0.67 20.57
C ASN A 233 -9.27 0.52 19.82
N GLU A 234 -9.27 -0.15 18.69
CA GLU A 234 -10.49 -0.55 18.00
C GLU A 234 -11.25 -1.67 18.75
N GLU A 235 -12.57 -1.67 18.61
CA GLU A 235 -13.37 -2.81 19.05
C GLU A 235 -13.09 -3.99 18.12
N SER A 236 -12.91 -5.18 18.69
CA SER A 236 -12.72 -6.39 17.90
C SER A 236 -13.98 -6.66 17.07
N LEU A 237 -13.80 -6.80 15.76
CA LEU A 237 -14.89 -7.18 14.87
C LEU A 237 -15.33 -8.62 15.18
N PHE A 238 -16.63 -8.85 15.05
CA PHE A 238 -17.18 -10.20 15.07
C PHE A 238 -17.08 -10.83 13.68
N ASP A 239 -17.03 -12.17 13.64
CA ASP A 239 -17.18 -12.91 12.39
C ASP A 239 -18.58 -12.70 11.78
N TYR A 240 -18.68 -12.87 10.45
CA TYR A 240 -19.92 -12.70 9.70
C TYR A 240 -21.08 -13.47 10.32
N LYS A 241 -20.84 -14.72 10.72
CA LYS A 241 -21.88 -15.60 11.25
C LYS A 241 -22.49 -15.03 12.52
N THR A 242 -21.66 -14.51 13.42
CA THR A 242 -22.08 -13.90 14.68
C THR A 242 -22.87 -12.63 14.41
N VAL A 243 -22.38 -11.75 13.53
CA VAL A 243 -23.09 -10.51 13.13
C VAL A 243 -24.46 -10.84 12.52
N TYR A 244 -24.49 -11.76 11.57
CA TYR A 244 -25.71 -12.17 10.86
C TYR A 244 -26.75 -12.80 11.80
N GLU A 245 -26.32 -13.71 12.69
CA GLU A 245 -27.21 -14.32 13.69
C GLU A 245 -27.79 -13.30 14.66
N GLN A 246 -27.00 -12.28 15.04
CA GLN A 246 -27.47 -11.21 15.91
C GLN A 246 -28.51 -10.33 15.21
N GLN A 247 -28.21 -9.87 13.99
CA GLN A 247 -29.15 -9.07 13.19
C GLN A 247 -30.44 -9.84 12.87
N LYS A 248 -30.37 -11.15 12.61
CA LYS A 248 -31.57 -12.00 12.47
C LYS A 248 -32.39 -12.08 13.77
N LYS A 249 -31.76 -12.14 14.94
CA LYS A 249 -32.46 -12.10 16.25
C LYS A 249 -33.12 -10.74 16.50
N ASP A 250 -32.51 -9.67 16.01
CA ASP A 250 -33.04 -8.30 16.09
C ASP A 250 -34.19 -8.05 15.09
N GLY A 251 -34.55 -9.06 14.29
CA GLY A 251 -35.72 -9.04 13.41
C GLY A 251 -35.44 -8.56 12.00
N VAL A 252 -34.18 -8.40 11.60
CA VAL A 252 -33.80 -8.00 10.25
C VAL A 252 -34.20 -9.10 9.24
N SER A 253 -34.91 -8.69 8.19
CA SER A 253 -35.33 -9.58 7.10
C SER A 253 -34.58 -9.29 5.81
N ASP A 254 -34.59 -10.28 4.92
CA ASP A 254 -34.09 -10.12 3.55
C ASP A 254 -34.96 -9.10 2.81
N THR A 255 -34.34 -8.20 2.04
CA THR A 255 -35.09 -7.37 1.11
C THR A 255 -35.58 -8.20 -0.09
N SER A 256 -36.48 -7.65 -0.89
CA SER A 256 -36.98 -8.33 -2.09
C SER A 256 -37.11 -7.35 -3.26
N GLY A 257 -36.71 -7.81 -4.45
CA GLY A 257 -36.90 -7.09 -5.71
C GLY A 257 -36.02 -5.87 -5.93
N GLN A 258 -35.08 -5.57 -5.02
CA GLN A 258 -34.16 -4.44 -5.16
C GLN A 258 -32.95 -4.82 -6.02
N SER A 259 -32.53 -3.92 -6.92
CA SER A 259 -31.32 -4.07 -7.73
C SER A 259 -30.77 -2.68 -8.05
N ILE A 260 -29.68 -2.31 -7.39
CA ILE A 260 -28.98 -1.04 -7.60
C ILE A 260 -27.70 -1.37 -8.35
N GLU A 261 -27.46 -0.69 -9.48
CA GLU A 261 -26.24 -0.81 -10.28
C GLU A 261 -25.45 0.48 -10.19
N ILE A 262 -24.15 0.34 -9.91
CA ILE A 262 -23.18 1.42 -9.84
C ILE A 262 -22.13 1.12 -10.91
N GLN A 263 -21.94 2.04 -11.85
CA GLN A 263 -20.85 1.96 -12.83
C GLN A 263 -19.54 2.36 -12.12
N ALA A 264 -18.57 1.45 -12.07
CA ALA A 264 -17.43 1.55 -11.17
C ALA A 264 -16.48 2.70 -11.52
N GLU A 265 -16.41 3.11 -12.79
CA GLU A 265 -15.65 4.27 -13.25
C GLU A 265 -16.14 5.60 -12.67
N TYR A 266 -17.40 5.68 -12.23
CA TYR A 266 -17.95 6.86 -11.56
C TYR A 266 -17.73 6.82 -10.04
N ALA A 267 -16.48 6.58 -9.64
CA ALA A 267 -16.08 6.65 -8.23
C ALA A 267 -16.22 8.08 -7.69
N THR A 268 -17.00 8.22 -6.60
CA THR A 268 -17.29 9.50 -5.95
C THR A 268 -16.07 10.08 -5.28
N LYS A 269 -15.25 9.25 -4.62
CA LYS A 269 -14.00 9.68 -3.97
C LYS A 269 -12.88 8.67 -4.11
N LYS A 270 -11.64 9.18 -4.13
CA LYS A 270 -10.43 8.40 -4.33
C LYS A 270 -9.29 8.90 -3.46
N SER A 271 -8.44 7.99 -3.01
CA SER A 271 -7.23 8.30 -2.23
C SER A 271 -6.08 8.95 -3.02
N SER A 272 -6.13 8.88 -4.36
CA SER A 272 -5.02 9.29 -5.23
C SER A 272 -5.52 9.75 -6.60
N ARG A 273 -4.89 10.80 -7.13
CA ARG A 273 -5.05 11.27 -8.51
C ARG A 273 -4.73 10.25 -9.60
N MET A 274 -4.09 9.14 -9.25
CA MET A 274 -3.78 8.05 -10.19
C MET A 274 -4.96 7.10 -10.40
N LEU A 275 -5.99 7.16 -9.56
CA LEU A 275 -7.15 6.26 -9.59
C LEU A 275 -8.24 6.79 -10.53
N TYR A 276 -7.87 7.17 -11.74
CA TYR A 276 -8.84 7.64 -12.74
C TYR A 276 -9.45 6.46 -13.53
N PRO A 277 -10.64 6.62 -14.12
CA PRO A 277 -11.22 5.71 -15.09
C PRO A 277 -10.24 5.26 -16.17
N VAL A 278 -10.26 3.97 -16.49
CA VAL A 278 -9.42 3.36 -17.52
C VAL A 278 -10.29 2.78 -18.64
N GLN A 279 -9.64 2.61 -19.79
CA GLN A 279 -10.28 2.12 -21.01
C GLN A 279 -9.94 0.65 -21.18
N ASP A 280 -10.94 -0.22 -21.10
CA ASP A 280 -10.81 -1.63 -21.41
C ASP A 280 -11.61 -1.94 -22.69
N GLN A 281 -10.99 -2.68 -23.61
CA GLN A 281 -11.64 -3.20 -24.83
C GLN A 281 -11.30 -4.69 -25.02
N SER A 282 -11.06 -5.39 -23.92
CA SER A 282 -10.70 -6.82 -23.92
C SER A 282 -11.93 -7.73 -23.87
N SER A 283 -13.11 -7.19 -23.56
CA SER A 283 -14.34 -7.96 -23.46
C SER A 283 -15.54 -7.13 -23.93
N PRO A 284 -16.55 -7.75 -24.57
CA PRO A 284 -17.84 -7.13 -24.80
C PRO A 284 -18.78 -7.11 -23.59
N ALA A 285 -18.36 -7.70 -22.46
CA ALA A 285 -19.15 -7.78 -21.23
C ALA A 285 -19.05 -6.55 -20.32
N ILE A 286 -18.13 -5.62 -20.63
CA ILE A 286 -17.93 -4.36 -19.91
C ILE A 286 -18.89 -3.28 -20.43
N THR A 287 -19.20 -2.28 -19.62
CA THR A 287 -20.11 -1.19 -19.99
C THR A 287 -19.49 0.16 -19.63
N PRO A 288 -19.49 1.16 -20.55
CA PRO A 288 -19.85 1.05 -21.96
C PRO A 288 -18.83 0.26 -22.79
N TYR A 289 -19.32 -0.65 -23.63
CA TYR A 289 -18.50 -1.37 -24.60
C TYR A 289 -18.53 -0.73 -25.99
N SER A 290 -17.35 -0.53 -26.58
CA SER A 290 -17.18 -0.23 -28.00
C SER A 290 -16.04 -1.04 -28.59
N ALA A 291 -16.28 -1.61 -29.77
CA ALA A 291 -15.25 -2.32 -30.55
C ALA A 291 -14.37 -1.37 -31.38
N LYS A 292 -14.75 -0.08 -31.43
CA LYS A 292 -14.16 0.95 -32.28
C LYS A 292 -13.50 2.04 -31.45
N GLU A 293 -14.21 2.57 -30.47
CA GLU A 293 -13.81 3.72 -29.64
C GLU A 293 -13.32 3.25 -28.28
N LEU A 294 -12.26 3.87 -27.76
CA LEU A 294 -11.80 3.62 -26.40
C LEU A 294 -12.69 4.40 -25.44
N LYS A 295 -13.50 3.68 -24.66
CA LYS A 295 -14.42 4.26 -23.68
C LYS A 295 -13.91 4.07 -22.26
N ASN A 296 -14.06 5.09 -21.42
CA ASN A 296 -13.77 4.99 -19.99
C ASN A 296 -14.89 4.17 -19.35
N ASN A 297 -14.62 2.91 -19.07
CA ASN A 297 -15.63 1.90 -18.73
C ASN A 297 -15.22 0.99 -17.57
N SER A 298 -14.14 1.34 -16.88
CA SER A 298 -13.69 0.60 -15.71
C SER A 298 -12.76 1.47 -14.89
N ILE A 299 -12.43 1.02 -13.68
CA ILE A 299 -11.48 1.69 -12.80
C ILE A 299 -10.54 0.70 -12.15
N GLY A 300 -9.34 1.17 -11.84
CA GLY A 300 -8.31 0.39 -11.15
C GLY A 300 -7.40 -0.39 -12.08
N GLY A 301 -7.24 -1.69 -11.82
CA GLY A 301 -6.21 -2.52 -12.44
C GLY A 301 -4.83 -2.07 -11.97
N ASN A 302 -3.92 -1.77 -12.91
CA ASN A 302 -2.55 -1.37 -12.55
C ASN A 302 -2.48 -0.06 -11.75
N SER A 303 -3.43 0.87 -11.91
CA SER A 303 -3.41 2.12 -11.13
C SER A 303 -3.81 1.93 -9.66
N TRP A 304 -4.57 0.88 -9.35
CA TRP A 304 -5.10 0.57 -8.02
C TRP A 304 -4.49 -0.72 -7.47
N ARG A 305 -3.21 -0.60 -7.08
CA ARG A 305 -2.38 -1.74 -6.67
C ARG A 305 -1.56 -1.52 -5.41
N LEU A 306 -1.41 -0.28 -4.96
CA LEU A 306 -0.53 0.07 -3.83
C LEU A 306 -1.34 0.02 -2.53
N THR A 307 -0.76 -0.57 -1.49
CA THR A 307 -1.34 -0.62 -0.13
C THR A 307 -1.84 0.76 0.31
N GLY A 308 -2.99 0.78 0.99
CA GLY A 308 -3.60 2.00 1.49
C GLY A 308 -4.43 2.77 0.46
N GLN A 309 -4.24 2.54 -0.86
CA GLN A 309 -5.09 3.15 -1.88
C GLN A 309 -6.53 2.66 -1.74
N TRP A 310 -7.46 3.60 -1.71
CA TRP A 310 -8.89 3.33 -1.68
C TRP A 310 -9.65 4.08 -2.77
N ILE A 311 -10.77 3.46 -3.17
CA ILE A 311 -11.81 4.01 -4.04
C ILE A 311 -13.14 3.86 -3.30
N GLU A 312 -13.99 4.89 -3.38
CA GLU A 312 -15.30 4.94 -2.75
C GLU A 312 -16.39 5.26 -3.79
N TRP A 313 -17.54 4.64 -3.58
CA TRP A 313 -18.77 4.85 -4.33
C TRP A 313 -19.91 5.15 -3.37
N GLU A 314 -20.90 5.90 -3.84
CA GLU A 314 -22.12 6.20 -3.10
C GLU A 314 -23.32 5.53 -3.78
N PHE A 315 -24.30 5.11 -2.97
CA PHE A 315 -25.54 4.54 -3.45
C PHE A 315 -26.67 4.72 -2.44
N ASP A 316 -27.92 4.65 -2.90
CA ASP A 316 -29.10 4.73 -2.05
C ASP A 316 -29.78 3.36 -1.95
N ALA A 317 -29.99 2.88 -0.73
CA ALA A 317 -30.80 1.70 -0.45
C ALA A 317 -32.27 2.09 -0.24
N ASP A 318 -33.17 1.44 -0.99
CA ASP A 318 -34.60 1.79 -0.98
C ASP A 318 -35.39 1.25 0.23
N ALA A 319 -34.83 0.28 0.96
CA ALA A 319 -35.47 -0.37 2.10
C ALA A 319 -34.46 -0.88 3.12
N ASP A 320 -34.87 -0.94 4.40
CA ASP A 320 -34.09 -1.60 5.44
C ASP A 320 -34.09 -3.12 5.20
N GLY A 321 -32.94 -3.77 5.33
CA GLY A 321 -32.85 -5.23 5.32
C GLY A 321 -31.52 -5.76 4.80
N PHE A 322 -31.48 -7.07 4.57
CA PHE A 322 -30.29 -7.73 4.01
C PHE A 322 -30.22 -7.62 2.49
N TYR A 323 -29.05 -7.23 2.00
CA TYR A 323 -28.65 -7.18 0.60
C TYR A 323 -27.46 -8.11 0.33
N ASN A 324 -27.19 -8.38 -0.94
CA ASN A 324 -25.92 -8.92 -1.43
C ASN A 324 -25.16 -7.84 -2.20
N ILE A 325 -23.84 -8.00 -2.28
CA ILE A 325 -22.95 -7.18 -3.09
C ILE A 325 -22.27 -8.07 -4.12
N THR A 326 -22.41 -7.72 -5.40
CA THR A 326 -21.78 -8.42 -6.53
C THR A 326 -20.94 -7.44 -7.33
N LEU A 327 -19.71 -7.84 -7.65
CA LEU A 327 -18.72 -7.03 -8.34
C LEU A 327 -18.43 -7.61 -9.72
N HIS A 328 -18.65 -6.84 -10.78
CA HIS A 328 -18.11 -7.17 -12.09
C HIS A 328 -16.64 -6.76 -12.11
N SER A 329 -15.76 -7.76 -11.99
CA SER A 329 -14.36 -7.57 -11.62
C SER A 329 -13.43 -8.40 -12.49
N LYS A 330 -12.19 -7.93 -12.59
CA LYS A 330 -11.10 -8.60 -13.31
C LYS A 330 -9.80 -8.49 -12.53
N GLN A 331 -9.21 -9.66 -12.27
CA GLN A 331 -7.87 -9.81 -11.72
C GLN A 331 -7.12 -10.71 -12.70
N ASN A 332 -6.39 -10.13 -13.65
CA ASN A 332 -5.59 -10.89 -14.62
C ASN A 332 -4.09 -10.56 -14.52
N PHE A 333 -3.69 -9.86 -13.45
CA PHE A 333 -2.38 -9.22 -13.35
C PHE A 333 -1.35 -10.12 -12.66
N VAL A 334 -1.76 -10.92 -11.67
CA VAL A 334 -0.85 -11.80 -10.91
C VAL A 334 -1.41 -13.22 -10.92
N LYS A 335 -0.76 -14.10 -11.67
CA LYS A 335 -1.16 -15.52 -11.73
C LYS A 335 -0.78 -16.22 -10.45
N GLY A 336 -1.70 -17.02 -9.93
CA GLY A 336 -1.44 -17.85 -8.75
C GLY A 336 -1.54 -17.12 -7.43
N ILE A 337 -1.81 -15.82 -7.38
CA ILE A 337 -1.99 -15.06 -6.13
C ILE A 337 -3.38 -14.43 -6.15
N TYR A 338 -4.09 -14.44 -5.02
CA TYR A 338 -5.30 -13.64 -4.86
C TYR A 338 -4.91 -12.21 -4.44
N VAL A 339 -5.73 -11.23 -4.81
CA VAL A 339 -5.54 -9.85 -4.34
C VAL A 339 -6.57 -9.49 -3.28
N SER A 340 -6.17 -8.73 -2.27
CA SER A 340 -7.02 -8.48 -1.11
C SER A 340 -7.59 -7.08 -1.11
N ARG A 341 -8.81 -6.93 -0.57
CA ARG A 341 -9.43 -5.63 -0.32
C ARG A 341 -10.03 -5.60 1.08
N LYS A 342 -9.74 -4.53 1.82
CA LYS A 342 -10.54 -4.13 2.97
C LYS A 342 -11.81 -3.46 2.46
N ILE A 343 -12.98 -4.02 2.78
CA ILE A 343 -14.27 -3.55 2.28
C ILE A 343 -15.04 -2.91 3.44
N MET A 344 -15.43 -1.66 3.26
CA MET A 344 -16.15 -0.87 4.26
C MET A 344 -17.48 -0.37 3.69
N ILE A 345 -18.50 -0.35 4.54
CA ILE A 345 -19.79 0.30 4.28
C ILE A 345 -19.93 1.43 5.30
N ASP A 346 -20.22 2.63 4.84
CA ASP A 346 -20.34 3.83 5.69
C ASP A 346 -19.09 4.11 6.55
N GLY A 347 -17.91 3.75 6.04
CA GLY A 347 -16.63 3.92 6.73
C GLY A 347 -16.28 2.81 7.74
N GLU A 348 -17.16 1.83 7.95
CA GLU A 348 -16.95 0.72 8.89
C GLU A 348 -16.79 -0.62 8.16
N VAL A 349 -15.97 -1.51 8.71
CA VAL A 349 -15.85 -2.89 8.20
C VAL A 349 -17.00 -3.71 8.79
N PRO A 350 -17.90 -4.29 7.96
CA PRO A 350 -19.10 -4.93 8.49
C PRO A 350 -18.84 -6.16 9.38
N PHE A 351 -17.77 -6.91 9.11
CA PHE A 351 -17.34 -8.11 9.85
C PHE A 351 -15.91 -8.51 9.46
N GLU A 352 -15.27 -9.34 10.28
CA GLU A 352 -13.82 -9.66 10.21
C GLU A 352 -13.35 -10.11 8.81
N GLU A 353 -14.14 -10.94 8.13
CA GLU A 353 -13.80 -11.49 6.81
C GLU A 353 -13.64 -10.41 5.72
N LEU A 354 -14.11 -9.18 5.96
CA LEU A 354 -13.98 -8.05 5.05
C LEU A 354 -12.77 -7.15 5.34
N ASN A 355 -11.97 -7.45 6.36
CA ASN A 355 -10.68 -6.76 6.56
C ASN A 355 -9.69 -7.03 5.41
N HIS A 356 -9.85 -8.15 4.71
CA HIS A 356 -8.89 -8.65 3.71
C HIS A 356 -9.55 -9.61 2.72
N TYR A 357 -10.72 -9.24 2.19
CA TYR A 357 -11.46 -10.09 1.26
C TYR A 357 -10.65 -10.36 -0.03
N GLY A 358 -10.45 -11.65 -0.33
CA GLY A 358 -9.61 -12.10 -1.43
C GLY A 358 -10.32 -12.23 -2.78
N PHE A 359 -9.70 -11.74 -3.84
CA PHE A 359 -10.11 -11.86 -5.24
C PHE A 359 -9.12 -12.75 -5.99
N THR A 360 -9.59 -13.91 -6.46
CA THR A 360 -8.77 -14.87 -7.20
C THR A 360 -8.58 -14.48 -8.65
N TYR A 361 -7.43 -14.87 -9.21
CA TYR A 361 -7.09 -14.66 -10.62
C TYR A 361 -8.15 -15.22 -11.57
N ASP A 362 -8.49 -14.41 -12.56
CA ASP A 362 -9.27 -14.79 -13.73
C ASP A 362 -8.76 -14.05 -14.96
N SER A 363 -8.59 -14.75 -16.08
CA SER A 363 -8.19 -14.12 -17.34
C SER A 363 -9.24 -13.18 -17.93
N THR A 364 -10.49 -13.30 -17.47
CA THR A 364 -11.67 -12.61 -17.98
C THR A 364 -12.39 -11.83 -16.89
N TRP A 365 -13.30 -10.96 -17.32
CA TRP A 365 -14.22 -10.28 -16.43
C TRP A 365 -15.24 -11.29 -15.86
N LYS A 366 -15.54 -11.20 -14.56
CA LYS A 366 -16.48 -12.09 -13.88
C LYS A 366 -17.35 -11.37 -12.86
N MET A 367 -18.59 -11.82 -12.70
CA MET A 367 -19.45 -11.45 -11.59
C MET A 367 -19.03 -12.18 -10.32
N THR A 368 -18.43 -11.46 -9.38
CA THR A 368 -18.00 -11.98 -8.08
C THR A 368 -18.96 -11.49 -7.00
N THR A 369 -19.82 -12.37 -6.51
CA THR A 369 -20.65 -12.06 -5.33
C THR A 369 -19.81 -12.24 -4.07
N LEU A 370 -19.78 -11.23 -3.20
CA LEU A 370 -19.06 -11.32 -1.93
C LEU A 370 -19.66 -12.47 -1.11
N SER A 371 -18.84 -13.46 -0.82
CA SER A 371 -19.27 -14.74 -0.24
C SER A 371 -18.21 -15.33 0.67
N ASP A 372 -18.63 -16.26 1.52
CA ASP A 372 -17.71 -17.05 2.32
C ASP A 372 -16.88 -18.04 1.48
N ALA A 373 -15.95 -18.74 2.11
CA ALA A 373 -15.11 -19.75 1.43
C ALA A 373 -15.90 -20.91 0.80
N SER A 374 -17.16 -21.12 1.18
CA SER A 374 -18.05 -22.13 0.59
C SER A 374 -18.82 -21.60 -0.63
N GLY A 375 -18.75 -20.29 -0.90
CA GLY A 375 -19.49 -19.59 -1.94
C GLY A 375 -20.89 -19.16 -1.51
N GLU A 376 -21.20 -19.17 -0.20
CA GLU A 376 -22.46 -18.63 0.31
C GLU A 376 -22.40 -17.09 0.35
N PRO A 377 -23.29 -16.37 -0.35
CA PRO A 377 -23.28 -14.91 -0.37
C PRO A 377 -23.48 -14.29 1.00
N TYR A 378 -22.62 -13.33 1.35
CA TYR A 378 -22.79 -12.54 2.56
C TYR A 378 -24.06 -11.68 2.50
N ARG A 379 -24.73 -11.57 3.65
CA ARG A 379 -25.91 -10.74 3.86
C ARG A 379 -25.50 -9.45 4.56
N PHE A 380 -25.48 -8.36 3.80
CA PHE A 380 -25.15 -7.02 4.29
C PHE A 380 -26.43 -6.34 4.77
N TYR A 381 -26.52 -6.03 6.06
CA TYR A 381 -27.62 -5.24 6.57
C TYR A 381 -27.40 -3.77 6.19
N LEU A 382 -28.38 -3.19 5.51
CA LEU A 382 -28.41 -1.77 5.16
C LEU A 382 -29.70 -1.15 5.69
N ASN A 383 -29.59 0.11 6.11
CA ASN A 383 -30.77 0.93 6.37
C ASN A 383 -31.28 1.51 5.05
N LYS A 384 -32.50 2.01 5.02
CA LYS A 384 -32.98 2.82 3.93
C LYS A 384 -32.26 4.16 3.96
N GLY A 385 -31.70 4.56 2.82
CA GLY A 385 -31.07 5.86 2.65
C GLY A 385 -29.72 5.76 1.97
N HIS A 386 -28.93 6.81 2.17
CA HIS A 386 -27.64 6.99 1.54
C HIS A 386 -26.56 6.18 2.23
N HIS A 387 -25.74 5.50 1.44
CA HIS A 387 -24.64 4.66 1.88
C HIS A 387 -23.39 4.88 1.05
N THR A 388 -22.24 4.60 1.66
CA THR A 388 -20.97 4.52 0.93
C THR A 388 -20.45 3.08 0.90
N LEU A 389 -19.81 2.71 -0.20
CA LEU A 389 -19.01 1.50 -0.31
C LEU A 389 -17.58 1.92 -0.61
N ARG A 390 -16.65 1.59 0.29
CA ARG A 390 -15.22 1.87 0.12
C ARG A 390 -14.44 0.56 0.06
N MET A 391 -13.56 0.46 -0.92
CA MET A 391 -12.60 -0.65 -1.01
C MET A 391 -11.20 -0.09 -0.90
N GLN A 392 -10.39 -0.66 -0.01
CA GLN A 392 -9.00 -0.28 0.21
C GLN A 392 -8.06 -1.45 -0.09
N VAL A 393 -6.92 -1.16 -0.72
CA VAL A 393 -5.88 -2.14 -0.98
C VAL A 393 -5.19 -2.51 0.33
N VAL A 394 -5.15 -3.81 0.63
CA VAL A 394 -4.41 -4.42 1.73
C VAL A 394 -3.69 -5.67 1.21
N LEU A 395 -2.68 -6.16 1.93
CA LEU A 395 -1.97 -7.39 1.55
C LEU A 395 -2.72 -8.65 2.00
N GLY A 396 -3.47 -8.60 3.11
CA GLY A 396 -4.12 -9.79 3.67
C GLY A 396 -3.09 -10.85 4.11
N ASP A 397 -3.39 -12.14 3.90
CA ASP A 397 -2.54 -13.23 4.39
C ASP A 397 -1.15 -13.28 3.72
N PHE A 398 -0.98 -12.60 2.57
CA PHE A 398 0.31 -12.50 1.91
C PHE A 398 1.32 -11.62 2.65
N ALA A 399 0.87 -10.75 3.55
CA ALA A 399 1.74 -9.85 4.29
C ALA A 399 2.88 -10.61 5.00
N GLY A 400 2.54 -11.71 5.70
CA GLY A 400 3.50 -12.57 6.39
C GLY A 400 4.48 -13.24 5.43
N VAL A 401 3.97 -13.84 4.35
CA VAL A 401 4.81 -14.52 3.34
C VAL A 401 5.83 -13.56 2.71
N ILE A 402 5.42 -12.33 2.40
CA ILE A 402 6.33 -11.34 1.81
C ILE A 402 7.37 -10.90 2.84
N SER A 403 6.98 -10.71 4.09
CA SER A 403 7.89 -10.40 5.21
C SER A 403 8.96 -11.49 5.40
N ASP A 404 8.55 -12.77 5.35
CA ASP A 404 9.47 -13.91 5.49
C ASP A 404 10.49 -13.94 4.34
N VAL A 405 10.03 -13.77 3.09
CA VAL A 405 10.92 -13.72 1.93
C VAL A 405 11.86 -12.51 1.99
N GLN A 406 11.41 -11.36 2.50
CA GLN A 406 12.26 -10.18 2.70
C GLN A 406 13.36 -10.41 3.73
N SER A 407 13.05 -11.16 4.80
CA SER A 407 14.03 -11.60 5.80
C SER A 407 15.05 -12.55 5.18
N ILE A 408 14.59 -13.57 4.46
CA ILE A 408 15.45 -14.51 3.71
C ILE A 408 16.37 -13.77 2.72
N VAL A 409 15.86 -12.80 1.97
CA VAL A 409 16.67 -11.99 1.04
C VAL A 409 17.77 -11.22 1.78
N THR A 410 17.47 -10.71 2.99
CA THR A 410 18.45 -10.01 3.82
C THR A 410 19.57 -10.94 4.27
N GLU A 411 19.22 -12.14 4.71
CA GLU A 411 20.16 -13.19 5.11
C GLU A 411 21.01 -13.68 3.94
N LEU A 412 20.39 -14.00 2.81
CA LEU A 412 21.09 -14.39 1.58
C LEU A 412 22.08 -13.32 1.12
N ASN A 413 21.73 -12.04 1.23
CA ASN A 413 22.65 -10.94 0.92
C ASN A 413 23.82 -10.87 1.91
N SER A 414 23.60 -11.20 3.19
CA SER A 414 24.66 -11.33 4.18
C SER A 414 25.63 -12.44 3.81
N GLU A 415 25.11 -13.62 3.45
CA GLU A 415 25.91 -14.76 3.02
C GLU A 415 26.66 -14.45 1.73
N TYR A 416 25.99 -13.84 0.74
CA TYR A 416 26.63 -13.39 -0.49
C TYR A 416 27.85 -12.51 -0.22
N ARG A 417 27.73 -11.54 0.71
CA ARG A 417 28.85 -10.65 1.10
C ARG A 417 30.00 -11.42 1.75
N LYS A 418 29.72 -12.41 2.61
CA LYS A 418 30.75 -13.28 3.21
C LYS A 418 31.49 -14.07 2.14
N ILE A 419 30.77 -14.64 1.18
CA ILE A 419 31.31 -15.45 0.08
C ILE A 419 32.24 -14.59 -0.80
N ILE A 420 31.77 -13.47 -1.32
CA ILE A 420 32.56 -12.64 -2.25
C ILE A 420 33.78 -11.98 -1.58
N ARG A 421 33.80 -11.86 -0.25
CA ARG A 421 35.00 -11.43 0.49
C ARG A 421 36.15 -12.43 0.34
N ILE A 422 35.85 -13.72 0.15
CA ILE A 422 36.82 -14.79 -0.06
C ILE A 422 37.08 -15.04 -1.54
N THR A 423 36.00 -15.13 -2.33
CA THR A 423 36.03 -15.59 -3.73
C THR A 423 36.21 -14.46 -4.74
N GLY A 424 35.89 -13.22 -4.35
CA GLY A 424 35.59 -12.14 -5.29
C GLY A 424 34.21 -12.32 -5.95
N VAL A 425 33.77 -11.30 -6.67
CA VAL A 425 32.47 -11.31 -7.40
C VAL A 425 32.50 -12.16 -8.68
N SER A 426 33.69 -12.51 -9.16
CA SER A 426 33.92 -13.34 -10.35
C SER A 426 35.07 -14.31 -10.06
N PRO A 427 34.84 -15.35 -9.24
CA PRO A 427 35.87 -16.32 -8.87
C PRO A 427 36.43 -17.08 -10.07
N ASP A 428 37.71 -17.41 -10.00
CA ASP A 428 38.37 -18.40 -10.85
C ASP A 428 37.96 -19.82 -10.42
N GLU A 429 37.28 -20.56 -11.31
CA GLU A 429 36.76 -21.91 -11.05
C GLU A 429 37.84 -22.98 -10.83
N TYR A 430 39.09 -22.71 -11.19
CA TYR A 430 40.21 -23.65 -11.03
C TYR A 430 40.97 -23.46 -9.72
N ARG A 431 40.59 -22.47 -8.91
CA ARG A 431 41.23 -22.17 -7.63
C ARG A 431 40.46 -22.82 -6.49
N ASP A 432 41.18 -23.50 -5.61
CA ASP A 432 40.67 -23.95 -4.31
C ASP A 432 40.66 -22.75 -3.34
N TYR A 433 39.46 -22.29 -2.97
CA TYR A 433 39.27 -21.18 -2.03
C TYR A 433 39.21 -21.64 -0.58
N GLN A 434 39.13 -22.95 -0.33
CA GLN A 434 39.02 -23.56 0.98
C GLN A 434 37.81 -22.99 1.75
N ILE A 435 36.64 -23.02 1.12
CA ILE A 435 35.43 -22.35 1.62
C ILE A 435 35.08 -22.87 3.00
N GLU A 436 35.04 -24.19 3.19
CA GLU A 436 34.75 -24.84 4.48
C GLU A 436 35.67 -24.37 5.61
N LYS A 437 36.95 -24.11 5.29
CA LYS A 437 37.93 -23.66 6.30
C LYS A 437 37.82 -22.18 6.61
N ARG A 438 37.44 -21.37 5.61
CA ARG A 438 37.38 -19.91 5.74
C ARG A 438 36.03 -19.41 6.22
N LEU A 439 34.97 -20.17 5.97
CA LEU A 439 33.58 -19.89 6.34
C LEU A 439 32.96 -21.15 6.95
N PRO A 440 33.41 -21.59 8.14
CA PRO A 440 32.97 -22.84 8.75
C PRO A 440 31.48 -22.85 9.16
N GLU A 441 30.86 -21.68 9.31
CA GLU A 441 29.44 -21.53 9.70
C GLU A 441 28.49 -21.52 8.49
N LEU A 442 29.02 -21.33 7.28
CA LEU A 442 28.23 -21.11 6.06
C LEU A 442 27.26 -22.25 5.77
N GLU A 443 27.68 -23.51 5.95
CA GLU A 443 26.79 -24.66 5.72
C GLU A 443 25.58 -24.64 6.66
N GLY A 444 25.78 -24.27 7.93
CA GLY A 444 24.70 -24.15 8.91
C GLY A 444 23.75 -23.01 8.57
N GLU A 445 24.31 -21.84 8.26
CA GLU A 445 23.55 -20.63 7.90
C GLU A 445 22.72 -20.85 6.62
N LEU A 446 23.31 -21.40 5.55
CA LEU A 446 22.60 -21.71 4.32
C LEU A 446 21.51 -22.78 4.50
N LYS A 447 21.69 -23.69 5.47
CA LYS A 447 20.68 -24.70 5.78
C LYS A 447 19.44 -24.07 6.44
N VAL A 448 19.64 -23.14 7.39
CA VAL A 448 18.54 -22.41 8.03
C VAL A 448 17.73 -21.66 6.97
N ILE A 449 18.40 -20.87 6.12
CA ILE A 449 17.74 -20.12 5.04
C ILE A 449 16.98 -21.06 4.09
N ARG A 450 17.53 -22.23 3.79
CA ARG A 450 16.87 -23.23 2.95
C ARG A 450 15.60 -23.76 3.63
N ASP A 451 15.65 -24.04 4.93
CA ASP A 451 14.50 -24.52 5.69
C ASP A 451 13.38 -23.46 5.75
N GLU A 452 13.74 -22.18 5.92
CA GLU A 452 12.79 -21.05 5.85
C GLU A 452 12.13 -20.92 4.46
N LEU A 453 12.90 -21.10 3.37
CA LEU A 453 12.33 -21.15 2.03
C LEU A 453 11.35 -22.32 1.86
N ASP A 454 11.59 -23.46 2.51
CA ASP A 454 10.64 -24.59 2.52
C ASP A 454 9.35 -24.23 3.30
N GLU A 455 9.44 -23.47 4.40
CA GLU A 455 8.27 -22.98 5.16
C GLU A 455 7.42 -21.98 4.37
N VAL A 456 8.07 -21.06 3.65
CA VAL A 456 7.40 -20.13 2.74
C VAL A 456 6.62 -20.90 1.66
N LEU A 457 7.23 -21.92 1.05
CA LEU A 457 6.55 -22.75 0.03
C LEU A 457 5.34 -23.49 0.59
N ASN A 458 5.42 -24.03 1.82
CA ASN A 458 4.27 -24.67 2.46
C ASN A 458 3.12 -23.70 2.73
N THR A 459 3.45 -22.45 3.09
CA THR A 459 2.45 -21.40 3.32
C THR A 459 1.78 -21.00 2.01
N LEU A 460 2.55 -20.85 0.93
CA LEU A 460 2.04 -20.58 -0.41
C LEU A 460 1.07 -21.68 -0.89
N ASP A 461 1.41 -22.96 -0.70
CA ASP A 461 0.52 -24.09 -1.03
C ASP A 461 -0.80 -24.02 -0.24
N THR A 462 -0.74 -23.66 1.03
CA THR A 462 -1.93 -23.49 1.90
C THR A 462 -2.83 -22.35 1.41
N LEU A 463 -2.24 -21.26 0.91
CA LEU A 463 -2.96 -20.13 0.31
C LEU A 463 -3.45 -20.42 -1.13
N GLY A 464 -3.22 -21.63 -1.64
CA GLY A 464 -3.62 -22.03 -3.00
C GLY A 464 -2.79 -21.37 -4.10
N VAL A 465 -1.57 -20.94 -3.77
CA VAL A 465 -0.65 -20.28 -4.70
C VAL A 465 0.13 -21.30 -5.50
N ALA A 466 0.09 -21.15 -6.83
CA ALA A 466 0.81 -22.05 -7.72
C ALA A 466 1.33 -21.33 -8.98
N GLY A 467 2.41 -21.86 -9.56
CA GLY A 467 2.89 -21.45 -10.88
C GLY A 467 4.18 -20.62 -10.86
N SER A 468 4.18 -19.49 -11.57
CA SER A 468 5.40 -18.66 -11.74
C SER A 468 5.93 -18.10 -10.43
N GLU A 469 5.02 -17.81 -9.49
CA GLU A 469 5.36 -17.16 -8.22
C GLU A 469 6.16 -18.08 -7.29
N GLU A 470 5.79 -19.36 -7.17
CA GLU A 470 6.59 -20.35 -6.42
C GLU A 470 7.94 -20.67 -7.09
N THR A 471 8.01 -20.59 -8.43
CA THR A 471 9.17 -21.08 -9.19
C THR A 471 10.47 -20.37 -8.80
N VAL A 472 10.40 -19.07 -8.48
CA VAL A 472 11.56 -18.28 -8.06
C VAL A 472 12.09 -18.78 -6.71
N ILE A 473 11.20 -19.03 -5.77
CA ILE A 473 11.51 -19.53 -4.42
C ILE A 473 12.06 -20.94 -4.48
N ILE A 474 11.43 -21.83 -5.27
CA ILE A 474 11.91 -23.19 -5.55
C ILE A 474 13.33 -23.17 -6.13
N THR A 475 13.59 -22.27 -7.09
CA THR A 475 14.90 -22.16 -7.74
C THR A 475 16.00 -21.78 -6.74
N MET A 476 15.72 -20.84 -5.83
CA MET A 476 16.66 -20.47 -4.77
C MET A 476 16.88 -21.64 -3.80
N ARG A 477 15.80 -22.27 -3.33
CA ARG A 477 15.82 -23.43 -2.42
C ARG A 477 16.65 -24.58 -3.02
N ASP A 478 16.45 -24.89 -4.30
CA ASP A 478 17.18 -25.95 -5.00
C ASP A 478 18.65 -25.60 -5.22
N GLN A 479 18.96 -24.33 -5.47
CA GLN A 479 20.34 -23.85 -5.52
C GLN A 479 21.04 -24.02 -4.16
N LEU A 480 20.38 -23.69 -3.06
CA LEU A 480 20.93 -23.93 -1.72
C LEU A 480 21.15 -25.41 -1.45
N ASN A 481 20.20 -26.27 -1.85
CA ASN A 481 20.37 -27.73 -1.77
C ASN A 481 21.60 -28.22 -2.56
N GLU A 482 21.91 -27.63 -3.72
CA GLU A 482 23.10 -27.99 -4.48
C GLU A 482 24.39 -27.56 -3.78
N ILE A 483 24.42 -26.37 -3.20
CA ILE A 483 25.57 -25.85 -2.44
C ILE A 483 25.79 -26.67 -1.17
N LEU A 484 24.73 -27.06 -0.45
CA LEU A 484 24.83 -27.87 0.77
C LEU A 484 25.32 -29.30 0.50
N ARG A 485 25.18 -29.81 -0.72
CA ARG A 485 25.75 -31.12 -1.10
C ARG A 485 27.27 -31.08 -1.28
N ASP A 486 27.80 -29.92 -1.67
CA ASP A 486 29.24 -29.69 -1.90
C ASP A 486 29.49 -28.17 -1.86
N THR A 487 29.96 -27.68 -0.71
CA THR A 487 30.10 -26.24 -0.45
C THR A 487 31.12 -25.56 -1.37
N GLU A 488 32.07 -26.32 -1.93
CA GLU A 488 33.06 -25.79 -2.89
C GLU A 488 32.41 -25.40 -4.23
N LYS A 489 31.23 -25.96 -4.57
CA LYS A 489 30.46 -25.57 -5.76
C LYS A 489 30.01 -24.12 -5.73
N ILE A 490 29.95 -23.49 -4.56
CA ILE A 490 29.51 -22.09 -4.44
C ILE A 490 30.33 -21.16 -5.35
N THR A 491 31.61 -21.48 -5.55
CA THR A 491 32.52 -20.75 -6.44
C THR A 491 32.04 -20.72 -7.90
N LYS A 492 31.37 -21.78 -8.38
CA LYS A 492 30.79 -21.85 -9.72
C LYS A 492 29.41 -21.20 -9.81
N MET A 493 28.78 -20.95 -8.66
CA MET A 493 27.39 -20.50 -8.56
C MET A 493 27.25 -19.07 -8.06
N VAL A 494 28.33 -18.36 -7.70
CA VAL A 494 28.29 -16.97 -7.17
C VAL A 494 27.43 -16.03 -8.03
N LYS A 495 27.54 -16.12 -9.37
CA LYS A 495 26.74 -15.30 -10.28
C LYS A 495 25.26 -15.70 -10.24
N ALA A 496 24.95 -17.00 -10.28
CA ALA A 496 23.59 -17.50 -10.22
C ALA A 496 22.94 -17.18 -8.87
N PHE A 497 23.70 -17.27 -7.76
CA PHE A 497 23.25 -16.90 -6.42
C PHE A 497 22.80 -15.44 -6.38
N LYS A 498 23.64 -14.51 -6.86
CA LYS A 498 23.27 -13.09 -6.96
C LYS A 498 22.00 -12.88 -7.80
N THR A 499 21.91 -13.55 -8.95
CA THR A 499 20.73 -13.46 -9.83
C THR A 499 19.46 -13.94 -9.12
N ASN A 500 19.52 -15.07 -8.43
CA ASN A 500 18.36 -15.63 -7.73
C ASN A 500 17.94 -14.79 -6.53
N VAL A 501 18.90 -14.23 -5.76
CA VAL A 501 18.60 -13.24 -4.70
C VAL A 501 17.93 -12.00 -5.30
N SER A 502 18.39 -11.52 -6.45
CA SER A 502 17.76 -10.39 -7.13
C SER A 502 16.35 -10.74 -7.62
N ALA A 503 16.13 -11.96 -8.07
CA ALA A 503 14.82 -12.45 -8.49
C ALA A 503 13.82 -12.52 -7.33
N LEU A 504 14.26 -12.92 -6.13
CA LEU A 504 13.44 -12.85 -4.91
C LEU A 504 13.08 -11.41 -4.55
N GLY A 505 13.99 -10.44 -4.71
CA GLY A 505 13.67 -9.02 -4.53
C GLY A 505 12.61 -8.51 -5.51
N THR A 506 12.67 -8.93 -6.78
CA THR A 506 11.62 -8.65 -7.77
C THR A 506 10.30 -9.32 -7.40
N TRP A 507 10.36 -10.57 -6.90
CA TRP A 507 9.18 -11.29 -6.43
C TRP A 507 8.45 -10.54 -5.32
N ILE A 508 9.18 -10.04 -4.31
CA ILE A 508 8.63 -9.20 -3.22
C ILE A 508 7.89 -7.99 -3.81
N THR A 509 8.54 -7.26 -4.72
CA THR A 509 7.94 -6.06 -5.35
C THR A 509 6.67 -6.36 -6.14
N ASN A 510 6.57 -7.56 -6.73
CA ASN A 510 5.39 -7.99 -7.48
C ASN A 510 4.28 -8.48 -6.54
N ALA A 511 4.62 -9.25 -5.51
CA ALA A 511 3.66 -9.77 -4.53
C ALA A 511 3.00 -8.65 -3.69
N GLN A 512 3.71 -7.55 -3.46
CA GLN A 512 3.15 -6.34 -2.85
C GLN A 512 2.09 -5.64 -3.71
N GLN A 513 2.08 -5.89 -5.04
CA GLN A 513 1.11 -5.25 -5.91
C GLN A 513 -0.20 -6.02 -5.89
N GLN A 514 -1.28 -5.30 -5.58
CA GLN A 514 -2.61 -5.87 -5.39
C GLN A 514 -3.61 -5.31 -6.42
N PRO A 515 -3.38 -5.42 -7.74
CA PRO A 515 -4.23 -4.81 -8.76
C PRO A 515 -5.59 -5.53 -8.88
N LEU A 516 -6.67 -4.75 -8.86
CA LEU A 516 -8.04 -5.21 -9.13
C LEU A 516 -8.72 -4.17 -10.02
N GLN A 517 -9.39 -4.62 -11.07
CA GLN A 517 -10.16 -3.74 -11.96
C GLN A 517 -11.65 -4.03 -11.80
N LEU A 518 -12.45 -2.96 -11.73
CA LEU A 518 -13.91 -3.03 -11.60
C LEU A 518 -14.57 -2.31 -12.77
N ASP A 519 -15.68 -2.87 -13.24
CA ASP A 519 -16.55 -2.32 -14.29
C ASP A 519 -17.88 -1.89 -13.66
N ALA A 520 -18.49 -2.74 -12.83
CA ALA A 520 -19.74 -2.43 -12.16
C ALA A 520 -19.82 -3.06 -10.76
N ILE A 521 -20.66 -2.46 -9.93
CA ILE A 521 -21.02 -2.93 -8.58
C ILE A 521 -22.55 -3.03 -8.51
N TYR A 522 -23.04 -4.16 -8.01
CA TYR A 522 -24.46 -4.42 -7.86
C TYR A 522 -24.80 -4.63 -6.39
N ILE A 523 -25.76 -3.86 -5.89
CA ILE A 523 -26.34 -4.04 -4.55
C ILE A 523 -27.75 -4.59 -4.75
N THR A 524 -27.95 -5.87 -4.46
CA THR A 524 -29.18 -6.59 -4.84
C THR A 524 -29.86 -7.24 -3.65
N SER A 525 -31.18 -7.38 -3.73
CA SER A 525 -31.89 -8.23 -2.79
C SER A 525 -31.46 -9.70 -2.92
N PRO A 526 -31.49 -10.47 -1.82
CA PRO A 526 -31.21 -11.91 -1.77
C PRO A 526 -31.90 -12.78 -2.82
N ASP A 527 -33.06 -12.37 -3.30
CA ASP A 527 -33.88 -13.07 -4.29
C ASP A 527 -33.55 -12.70 -5.74
N GLN A 528 -32.72 -11.67 -5.97
CA GLN A 528 -32.26 -11.24 -7.27
C GLN A 528 -30.97 -11.94 -7.66
N LYS A 529 -30.80 -12.18 -8.97
CA LYS A 529 -29.55 -12.70 -9.53
C LYS A 529 -28.99 -11.68 -10.49
N VAL A 530 -27.71 -11.34 -10.31
CA VAL A 530 -26.95 -10.59 -11.29
C VAL A 530 -26.53 -11.55 -12.40
N THR A 531 -26.90 -11.26 -13.64
CA THR A 531 -26.51 -12.06 -14.81
C THR A 531 -25.50 -11.30 -15.65
N GLU A 532 -24.43 -11.96 -16.08
CA GLU A 532 -23.52 -11.40 -17.09
C GLU A 532 -24.23 -11.28 -18.44
N GLU A 533 -24.55 -10.05 -18.84
CA GLU A 533 -24.92 -9.79 -20.22
C GLU A 533 -23.65 -9.84 -21.11
N ASN A 534 -23.71 -10.53 -22.26
CA ASN A 534 -22.62 -10.60 -23.25
C ASN A 534 -21.29 -11.27 -22.84
N GLY A 535 -21.20 -11.92 -21.66
CA GLY A 535 -20.04 -12.75 -21.26
C GLY A 535 -19.89 -14.08 -22.02
N SER A 536 -20.79 -14.40 -22.95
CA SER A 536 -20.77 -15.68 -23.68
C SER A 536 -19.56 -15.82 -24.62
N VAL A 537 -19.02 -17.04 -24.74
CA VAL A 537 -17.91 -17.36 -25.68
C VAL A 537 -18.21 -16.91 -27.12
N ALA A 538 -19.47 -17.00 -27.56
CA ALA A 538 -19.89 -16.56 -28.89
C ALA A 538 -19.78 -15.03 -29.06
N ALA A 539 -20.15 -14.26 -28.03
CA ALA A 539 -19.99 -12.81 -28.01
C ALA A 539 -18.50 -12.42 -28.05
N GLY A 540 -17.64 -13.14 -27.33
CA GLY A 540 -16.19 -12.97 -27.38
C GLY A 540 -15.59 -13.20 -28.78
N VAL A 541 -16.02 -14.25 -29.49
CA VAL A 541 -15.56 -14.49 -30.87
C VAL A 541 -15.98 -13.36 -31.82
N VAL A 542 -17.23 -12.90 -31.71
CA VAL A 542 -17.73 -11.76 -32.52
C VAL A 542 -16.97 -10.47 -32.20
N HIS A 543 -16.63 -10.24 -30.93
CA HIS A 543 -15.78 -9.12 -30.50
C HIS A 543 -14.42 -9.15 -31.20
N GLU A 544 -13.70 -10.27 -31.16
CA GLU A 544 -12.39 -10.41 -31.79
C GLU A 544 -12.43 -10.13 -33.30
N PHE A 545 -13.46 -10.62 -34.00
CA PHE A 545 -13.64 -10.31 -35.43
C PHE A 545 -13.91 -8.81 -35.69
N LYS A 546 -14.72 -8.16 -34.84
CA LYS A 546 -14.97 -6.71 -34.95
C LYS A 546 -13.69 -5.92 -34.70
N LYS A 547 -12.95 -6.25 -33.64
CA LYS A 547 -11.70 -5.58 -33.27
C LYS A 547 -10.64 -5.74 -34.37
N LEU A 548 -10.51 -6.94 -34.92
CA LEU A 548 -9.66 -7.20 -36.08
C LEU A 548 -10.07 -6.36 -37.29
N PHE A 549 -11.36 -6.31 -37.62
CA PHE A 549 -11.84 -5.48 -38.73
C PHE A 549 -11.54 -3.99 -38.51
N TYR A 550 -11.82 -3.46 -37.31
CA TYR A 550 -11.50 -2.07 -36.99
C TYR A 550 -10.01 -1.79 -36.96
N SER A 551 -9.15 -2.76 -36.60
CA SER A 551 -7.68 -2.57 -36.65
C SER A 551 -7.12 -2.30 -38.05
N PHE A 552 -7.85 -2.64 -39.12
CA PHE A 552 -7.45 -2.32 -40.50
C PHE A 552 -7.95 -0.95 -41.00
N ILE A 553 -8.91 -0.34 -40.31
CA ILE A 553 -9.63 0.86 -40.76
C ILE A 553 -9.40 2.04 -39.81
N VAL A 554 -9.20 1.76 -38.53
CA VAL A 554 -8.88 2.70 -37.47
C VAL A 554 -7.39 2.59 -37.19
N ASP A 555 -6.66 3.69 -37.38
CA ASP A 555 -5.26 3.76 -36.98
C ASP A 555 -5.18 3.98 -35.47
N TYR A 556 -5.18 2.89 -34.70
CA TYR A 556 -5.02 2.97 -33.25
C TYR A 556 -3.65 3.51 -32.80
N ASN A 557 -2.69 3.69 -33.72
CA ASN A 557 -1.42 4.36 -33.44
C ASN A 557 -1.50 5.88 -33.67
N ALA A 558 -2.52 6.36 -34.38
CA ALA A 558 -2.80 7.77 -34.52
C ALA A 558 -3.47 8.29 -33.24
N ILE A 559 -2.78 9.19 -32.58
CA ILE A 559 -3.22 9.82 -31.35
C ILE A 559 -4.17 10.98 -31.72
N GLY A 560 -5.46 10.86 -31.36
CA GLY A 560 -6.49 11.85 -31.72
C GLY A 560 -6.27 13.22 -31.07
N ASN A 561 -6.74 14.30 -31.69
CA ASN A 561 -6.62 15.66 -31.15
C ASN A 561 -7.92 16.08 -30.47
N VAL A 562 -7.82 16.93 -29.43
CA VAL A 562 -8.96 17.44 -28.64
C VAL A 562 -9.64 18.66 -29.28
N ALA A 563 -8.93 19.41 -30.12
CA ALA A 563 -9.50 20.61 -30.73
C ALA A 563 -10.49 20.30 -31.86
N GLU A 564 -11.66 20.94 -31.84
CA GLU A 564 -12.53 21.06 -33.01
C GLU A 564 -11.77 21.74 -34.16
N GLU A 565 -11.96 21.25 -35.39
CA GLU A 565 -11.45 21.91 -36.60
C GLU A 565 -12.14 23.28 -36.77
N GLY A 566 -11.57 24.31 -36.13
CA GLY A 566 -11.97 25.72 -36.21
C GLY A 566 -10.74 26.62 -36.30
N GLU A 567 -10.78 27.57 -37.24
CA GLU A 567 -9.68 28.44 -37.68
C GLU A 567 -9.04 29.26 -36.53
N ASP A 568 -7.96 28.76 -35.92
CA ASP A 568 -6.76 29.50 -35.41
C ASP A 568 -5.91 28.71 -34.39
N SER A 569 -6.13 27.41 -34.18
CA SER A 569 -5.22 26.60 -33.34
C SER A 569 -3.94 26.25 -34.11
N ARG A 570 -2.78 26.70 -33.64
CA ARG A 570 -1.49 26.35 -34.23
C ARG A 570 -1.15 24.90 -33.86
N THR A 571 -1.13 23.98 -34.84
CA THR A 571 -0.82 22.57 -34.61
C THR A 571 0.66 22.28 -34.87
N ILE A 572 1.33 21.64 -33.91
CA ILE A 572 2.70 21.12 -34.04
C ILE A 572 2.68 19.60 -33.92
N THR A 573 3.58 18.90 -34.63
CA THR A 573 3.75 17.45 -34.50
C THR A 573 5.00 17.16 -33.69
N VAL A 574 4.87 16.37 -32.63
CA VAL A 574 5.98 15.95 -31.77
C VAL A 574 6.17 14.45 -31.93
N TRP A 575 7.36 14.10 -32.41
CA TRP A 575 7.78 12.71 -32.61
C TRP A 575 8.49 12.20 -31.36
N ILE A 576 8.01 11.11 -30.78
CA ILE A 576 8.54 10.56 -29.54
C ILE A 576 9.10 9.15 -29.79
N GLY A 577 10.39 8.98 -29.54
CA GLY A 577 11.11 7.70 -29.62
C GLY A 577 11.04 6.86 -28.33
N SER A 578 9.99 7.04 -27.54
CA SER A 578 9.82 6.33 -26.26
C SER A 578 8.84 5.17 -26.39
N GLY A 579 8.74 4.34 -25.34
CA GLY A 579 7.63 3.38 -25.24
C GLY A 579 6.27 4.08 -25.25
N ARG A 580 5.23 3.38 -25.72
CA ARG A 580 3.85 3.90 -25.86
C ARG A 580 3.31 4.52 -24.57
N ASP A 581 3.57 3.90 -23.43
CA ASP A 581 3.10 4.39 -22.14
C ASP A 581 3.68 5.77 -21.81
N GLN A 582 4.94 6.02 -22.16
CA GLN A 582 5.59 7.31 -21.98
C GLN A 582 5.03 8.36 -22.94
N ALA A 583 4.71 7.98 -24.18
CA ALA A 583 4.07 8.89 -25.14
C ALA A 583 2.64 9.24 -24.71
N ASN A 584 1.89 8.29 -24.15
CA ASN A 584 0.55 8.53 -23.60
C ASN A 584 0.61 9.47 -22.38
N VAL A 585 1.62 9.36 -21.52
CA VAL A 585 1.83 10.31 -20.41
C VAL A 585 2.13 11.71 -20.93
N ILE A 586 3.02 11.84 -21.92
CA ILE A 586 3.35 13.13 -22.53
C ILE A 586 2.11 13.74 -23.19
N LYS A 587 1.32 12.93 -23.90
CA LYS A 587 0.07 13.37 -24.50
C LYS A 587 -0.96 13.79 -23.45
N ALA A 588 -1.12 13.02 -22.38
CA ALA A 588 -2.02 13.40 -21.28
C ALA A 588 -1.61 14.76 -20.68
N LEU A 589 -0.31 15.02 -20.47
CA LEU A 589 0.16 16.33 -20.00
C LEU A 589 -0.08 17.45 -21.04
N ILE A 590 0.04 17.12 -22.32
CA ILE A 590 -0.26 18.05 -23.41
C ILE A 590 -1.74 18.43 -23.39
N ASP A 591 -2.62 17.43 -23.34
CA ASP A 591 -4.06 17.62 -23.42
C ASP A 591 -4.62 18.22 -22.12
N GLU A 592 -4.11 17.81 -20.96
CA GLU A 592 -4.56 18.29 -19.63
C GLU A 592 -4.04 19.70 -19.29
N THR A 593 -2.86 20.10 -19.79
CA THR A 593 -2.19 21.35 -19.36
C THR A 593 -1.76 22.22 -20.52
N PHE A 594 -0.90 21.71 -21.41
CA PHE A 594 -0.26 22.53 -22.44
C PHE A 594 -1.27 23.13 -23.43
N THR A 595 -2.16 22.32 -24.01
CA THR A 595 -3.13 22.75 -25.02
C THR A 595 -4.15 23.72 -24.41
N PRO A 596 -4.76 23.45 -23.23
CA PRO A 596 -5.65 24.42 -22.56
C PRO A 596 -4.99 25.76 -22.22
N GLU A 597 -3.73 25.76 -21.77
CA GLU A 597 -3.04 27.00 -21.35
C GLU A 597 -2.48 27.80 -22.53
N THR A 598 -2.00 27.12 -23.58
CA THR A 598 -1.26 27.78 -24.67
C THR A 598 -2.08 27.94 -25.95
N ASN A 599 -3.21 27.24 -26.06
CA ASN A 599 -4.02 27.16 -27.28
C ASN A 599 -3.22 26.64 -28.51
N ILE A 600 -2.19 25.84 -28.26
CA ILE A 600 -1.36 25.18 -29.29
C ILE A 600 -1.71 23.69 -29.28
N ASN A 601 -2.14 23.17 -30.42
CA ASN A 601 -2.39 21.74 -30.59
C ASN A 601 -1.09 20.98 -30.78
N VAL A 602 -0.96 19.83 -30.15
CA VAL A 602 0.21 18.96 -30.34
C VAL A 602 -0.23 17.57 -30.76
N ASN A 603 0.10 17.19 -31.99
CA ASN A 603 -0.06 15.83 -32.46
C ASN A 603 1.16 15.00 -32.04
N VAL A 604 0.97 14.06 -31.12
CA VAL A 604 2.03 13.16 -30.67
C VAL A 604 2.09 11.93 -31.56
N GLN A 605 3.26 11.65 -32.14
CA GLN A 605 3.45 10.46 -32.98
C GLN A 605 4.60 9.62 -32.44
N LEU A 606 4.33 8.32 -32.24
CA LEU A 606 5.34 7.35 -31.87
C LEU A 606 6.22 7.02 -33.08
N VAL A 607 7.54 7.06 -32.88
CA VAL A 607 8.51 6.62 -33.88
C VAL A 607 9.36 5.52 -33.29
N ASP A 608 9.60 4.47 -34.08
CA ASP A 608 10.55 3.44 -33.70
C ASP A 608 11.95 4.06 -33.58
N ASN A 609 12.69 3.71 -32.51
CA ASN A 609 14.01 4.30 -32.25
C ASN A 609 15.03 4.03 -33.37
N GLU A 610 14.78 3.04 -34.23
CA GLU A 610 15.60 2.78 -35.42
C GLU A 610 15.49 3.89 -36.50
N TYR A 611 14.45 4.73 -36.46
CA TYR A 611 14.21 5.79 -37.46
C TYR A 611 14.59 7.20 -37.00
N ILE A 612 14.94 7.40 -35.73
CA ILE A 612 15.43 8.69 -35.22
C ILE A 612 16.94 8.77 -35.50
N THR A 613 17.29 8.99 -36.76
CA THR A 613 18.63 9.50 -37.11
C THR A 613 18.57 11.02 -37.12
N ALA A 614 19.42 11.63 -36.30
CA ALA A 614 19.55 13.07 -36.17
C ALA A 614 19.67 13.76 -37.54
N GLY A 615 18.75 14.70 -37.81
CA GLY A 615 18.89 15.71 -38.84
C GLY A 615 19.55 16.96 -38.29
#